data_AF-A0A1J4SBT3-F1
#
_entry.id   AF-A0A1J4SBT3-F1
#
_cell.length_a   1.000
_cell.length_b   1.000
_cell.length_c   1.000
_cell.angle_alpha   90.00
_cell.angle_beta   90.00
_cell.angle_gamma   90.00
#
_symmetry.space_group_name_H-M   'P 1'
#
loop_
_entity.id
_entity.type
_entity.pdbx_description
1 polymer ?
#
loop_
_entity_poly.entity_id
_entity_poly.type
_entity_poly.pdbx_seq_one_letter_code
_entity_poly.pdbx_strand_id
1 'polypeptide(L)' 'MSCKKAIGIAEEMKDMFGEKINLSIYTTDSEESRKYNFRSSTNVLFEGEMIPLETALDKNRMKGFLSEKLS' A
#
# COMPACT_ATOMS: atom_id res chain seq x y z
N MET A 1 7.08 -10.95 -9.41
CA MET A 1 6.43 -9.68 -9.83
C MET A 1 5.47 -9.18 -8.74
N SER A 2 5.95 -8.96 -7.52
CA SER A 2 5.13 -8.51 -6.39
C SER A 2 4.76 -7.02 -6.46
N CYS A 3 5.69 -6.16 -6.92
CA CYS A 3 5.49 -4.72 -7.01
C CYS A 3 4.31 -4.33 -7.92
N LYS A 4 4.27 -4.86 -9.15
CA LYS A 4 3.16 -4.60 -10.10
C LYS A 4 1.80 -5.02 -9.54
N LYS A 5 1.76 -6.15 -8.80
CA LYS A 5 0.54 -6.64 -8.17
C LYS A 5 0.09 -5.73 -7.02
N ALA A 6 1.02 -5.32 -6.16
CA ALA A 6 0.73 -4.39 -5.06
C ALA A 6 0.22 -3.03 -5.57
N ILE A 7 0.82 -2.51 -6.65
CA ILE A 7 0.37 -1.28 -7.29
C ILE A 7 -1.06 -1.43 -7.81
N GLY A 8 -1.36 -2.47 -8.59
CA GLY A 8 -2.70 -2.66 -9.13
C GLY A 8 -3.77 -2.79 -8.04
N ILE A 9 -3.48 -3.51 -6.95
CA ILE A 9 -4.38 -3.59 -5.80
C ILE A 9 -4.55 -2.20 -5.14
N ALA A 10 -3.49 -1.43 -4.98
CA ALA A 10 -3.55 -0.11 -4.36
C ALA A 10 -4.37 0.88 -5.21
N GLU A 11 -4.24 0.83 -6.54
CA GLU A 11 -5.08 1.59 -7.48
C GLU A 11 -6.55 1.19 -7.35
N GLU A 12 -6.86 -0.11 -7.34
CA GLU A 12 -8.22 -0.58 -7.11
C GLU A 12 -8.80 -0.13 -5.77
N MET A 13 -7.99 -0.12 -4.69
CA MET A 13 -8.44 0.42 -3.40
C MET A 13 -8.72 1.92 -3.49
N LYS A 14 -7.90 2.67 -4.24
CA LYS A 14 -8.12 4.11 -4.45
C LYS A 14 -9.43 4.36 -5.20
N ASP A 15 -9.76 3.55 -6.19
CA ASP A 15 -11.05 3.63 -6.88
C ASP A 15 -12.22 3.28 -5.96
N MET A 16 -12.07 2.28 -5.09
CA MET A 16 -13.13 1.82 -4.19
C MET A 16 -13.41 2.77 -3.02
N PHE A 17 -12.36 3.32 -2.40
CA PHE A 17 -12.49 4.21 -1.23
C PHE A 17 -12.43 5.70 -1.61
N GLY A 18 -12.11 6.02 -2.86
CA GLY A 18 -12.18 7.35 -3.44
C GLY A 18 -11.37 8.38 -2.66
N GLU A 19 -12.03 9.42 -2.18
CA GLU A 19 -11.41 10.51 -1.43
C GLU A 19 -10.98 10.13 -0.01
N LYS A 20 -11.45 8.99 0.52
CA LYS A 20 -11.09 8.53 1.88
C LYS A 20 -9.63 8.10 2.00
N ILE A 21 -8.97 7.77 0.88
CA ILE A 21 -7.56 7.40 0.88
C ILE A 21 -6.78 8.26 -0.10
N ASN A 22 -5.55 8.64 0.26
CA ASN A 22 -4.62 9.21 -0.69
C ASN A 22 -3.59 8.16 -1.09
N LEU A 23 -3.41 7.92 -2.39
CA LEU A 23 -2.47 6.94 -2.89
C LEU A 23 -1.23 7.65 -3.40
N SER A 24 -0.05 7.19 -2.95
CA SER A 24 1.23 7.65 -3.47
C SER A 24 2.14 6.45 -3.71
N ILE A 25 2.73 6.39 -4.90
CA ILE A 25 3.60 5.30 -5.32
C ILE A 25 4.99 5.89 -5.57
N TYR A 26 5.96 5.41 -4.81
CA TYR A 26 7.34 5.85 -4.89
C TYR A 26 8.28 4.69 -5.21
N THR A 27 9.43 5.00 -5.79
CA THR A 27 10.54 4.06 -5.94
C THR A 27 11.38 4.03 -4.66
N THR A 28 12.11 2.94 -4.40
CA THR A 28 12.88 2.77 -3.14
C THR A 28 13.97 3.83 -2.94
N ASP A 29 14.44 4.46 -4.01
CA ASP A 29 15.45 5.52 -4.05
C ASP A 29 14.89 6.94 -3.83
N SER A 30 13.56 7.09 -3.78
CA SER A 30 12.88 8.34 -3.47
C SER A 30 13.20 8.86 -2.05
N GLU A 31 13.11 10.17 -1.86
CA GLU A 31 13.38 10.78 -0.55
C GLU A 31 12.40 10.31 0.53
N GLU A 32 11.15 10.08 0.13
CA GLU A 32 10.06 9.57 0.96
C GLU A 32 10.35 8.17 1.50
N SER A 33 11.12 7.36 0.76
CA SER A 33 11.49 6.01 1.12
C SER A 33 12.73 5.93 2.02
N ARG A 34 13.61 6.93 1.98
CA ARG A 34 14.89 6.92 2.74
C ARG A 34 14.70 6.76 4.24
N LYS A 35 13.61 7.28 4.81
CA LYS A 35 13.31 7.19 6.26
C LYS A 35 12.96 5.78 6.74
N TYR A 36 12.61 4.85 5.85
CA TYR A 36 12.06 3.55 6.23
C TYR A 36 13.05 2.37 6.13
N ASN A 37 14.26 2.58 5.61
CA ASN A 37 15.30 1.54 5.49
C ASN A 37 14.77 0.20 4.95
N PHE A 38 14.01 0.27 3.86
CA PHE A 38 13.33 -0.90 3.29
C PHE A 38 14.32 -2.01 2.91
N ARG A 39 14.06 -3.23 3.39
CA ARG A 39 14.85 -4.43 3.06
C ARG A 39 14.33 -5.18 1.84
N SER A 40 13.10 -4.87 1.41
CA SER A 40 12.43 -5.52 0.29
C SER A 40 12.17 -4.53 -0.84
N SER A 41 11.94 -5.05 -2.04
CA SER A 41 11.58 -4.26 -3.21
C SER A 41 10.09 -3.89 -3.27
N THR A 42 9.26 -4.40 -2.36
CA THR A 42 7.82 -4.10 -2.34
C THR A 42 7.39 -3.83 -0.90
N ASN A 43 7.18 -2.56 -0.59
CA ASN A 43 6.78 -2.11 0.73
C ASN A 43 5.51 -1.29 0.56
N VAL A 44 4.48 -1.61 1.32
CA VAL A 44 3.22 -0.88 1.34
C VAL A 44 3.00 -0.38 2.75
N LEU A 45 2.60 0.88 2.85
CA LEU A 45 2.40 1.56 4.12
C LEU A 45 1.01 2.17 4.15
N PHE A 46 0.40 2.16 5.32
CA PHE A 46 -0.83 2.88 5.63
C PHE A 46 -0.53 3.84 6.78
N GLU A 47 -0.77 5.15 6.57
CA GLU A 47 -0.46 6.22 7.53
C GLU A 47 1.00 6.21 8.06
N GLY A 48 1.93 5.71 7.23
CA GLY A 48 3.35 5.63 7.59
C GLY A 48 3.75 4.36 8.35
N GLU A 49 2.80 3.46 8.63
CA GLU A 49 3.05 2.13 9.20
C GLU A 49 3.10 1.06 8.10
N MET A 50 4.05 0.14 8.21
CA MET A 50 4.20 -0.95 7.24
C MET A 50 3.12 -2.00 7.43
N ILE A 51 2.40 -2.33 6.36
CA ILE A 51 1.42 -3.42 6.39
C ILE A 51 2.06 -4.74 5.92
N PRO A 52 1.57 -5.89 6.39
CA PRO A 52 2.04 -7.18 5.90
C PRO A 52 1.91 -7.30 4.38
N LEU A 53 2.95 -7.81 3.72
CA LEU A 53 2.96 -7.96 2.27
C LEU A 53 1.83 -8.87 1.77
N GLU A 54 1.46 -9.90 2.54
CA GLU A 54 0.33 -10.77 2.23
C GLU A 54 -1.02 -10.04 2.20
N THR A 55 -1.17 -8.97 2.98
CA THR A 55 -2.35 -8.09 2.96
C THR A 55 -2.28 -7.20 1.73
N ALA A 56 -1.12 -6.60 1.46
CA ALA A 56 -0.91 -5.72 0.30
C ALA A 56 -1.04 -6.44 -1.06
N LEU A 57 -0.80 -7.74 -1.10
CA LEU A 57 -0.87 -8.57 -2.32
C LEU A 57 -2.20 -9.31 -2.48
N ASP A 58 -3.15 -9.14 -1.56
CA ASP A 58 -4.48 -9.74 -1.63
C ASP A 58 -5.58 -8.67 -1.55
N LYS A 59 -6.39 -8.58 -2.60
CA LYS A 59 -7.45 -7.57 -2.73
C LYS A 59 -8.46 -7.62 -1.58
N ASN A 60 -8.88 -8.82 -1.18
CA ASN A 60 -9.92 -8.97 -0.17
C ASN A 60 -9.39 -8.63 1.22
N ARG A 61 -8.15 -9.05 1.53
CA ARG A 61 -7.48 -8.69 2.79
C ARG A 61 -7.22 -7.20 2.87
N MET A 62 -6.72 -6.57 1.80
CA MET A 62 -6.49 -5.13 1.77
C MET A 62 -7.79 -4.34 1.94
N LYS A 63 -8.86 -4.76 1.26
CA LYS A 63 -10.19 -4.16 1.42
C LYS A 63 -10.68 -4.27 2.86
N GLY A 64 -10.57 -5.45 3.47
CA GLY A 64 -10.96 -5.68 4.87
C GLY A 64 -10.20 -4.76 5.83
N PHE A 65 -8.88 -4.74 5.70
CA PHE A 65 -7.98 -3.88 6.48
C PHE A 65 -8.36 -2.40 6.37
N LEU A 66 -8.57 -1.89 5.15
CA LEU A 66 -8.95 -0.48 4.94
C LEU A 66 -10.36 -0.19 5.45
N SER A 67 -11.30 -1.11 5.30
CA SER A 67 -12.68 -0.93 5.80
C SER A 67 -12.71 -0.78 7.32
N GLU A 68 -11.87 -1.54 8.04
CA GLU A 68 -11.73 -1.43 9.49
C GLU A 68 -11.09 -0.11 9.94
N LYS A 69 -10.14 0.42 9.16
CA LYS A 69 -9.39 1.65 9.49
C LYS A 69 -10.09 2.94 9.07
N LEU A 70 -10.91 2.90 8.01
CA LEU A 70 -11.60 4.06 7.43
C LEU A 70 -13.08 4.15 7.86
N SER A 71 -13.48 3.34 8.85
CA SER A 71 -14.82 3.39 9.46
C SER A 71 -14.99 4.60 10.37
#